data_AF-A0A0F9ZKZ9-F1
#
_entry.id   AF-A0A0F9ZKZ9-F1
#
_cell.length_a   1.000
_cell.length_b   1.000
_cell.length_c   1.000
_cell.angle_alpha   90.00
_cell.angle_beta   90.00
_cell.angle_gamma   90.00
#
_symmetry.space_group_name_H-M   'P 1'
#
loop_
_entity.id
_entity.type
_entity.pdbx_description
1 polymer ?
#
loop_
_entity_poly.entity_id
_entity_poly.type
_entity_poly.pdbx_seq_one_letter_code
_entity_poly.pdbx_strand_id
1 'polypeptide(L)'
;MGKNFKKNKYEKMAMPEAQFDFHELGILMNEEIVFETEQFIKNCAENGMKKVLIITGKGLHSENGPVVRPIVMKTLSTLTEVKSVAAAKIDMGGSGALVIDLY
;
A
#
# COMPACT_ATOMS: atom_id res chain seq x y z
N MET A 1 4.38 30.93 -24.97
CA MET A 1 4.97 30.56 -23.66
C MET A 1 4.47 29.18 -23.24
N GLY A 2 5.22 28.11 -23.57
CA GLY A 2 4.94 26.79 -23.00
C GLY A 2 5.60 26.68 -21.63
N LYS A 3 4.83 26.58 -20.55
CA LYS A 3 5.39 26.32 -19.21
C LYS A 3 5.99 24.91 -19.22
N ASN A 4 7.31 24.83 -19.29
CA ASN A 4 8.05 23.59 -19.06
C ASN A 4 7.92 23.23 -17.58
N PHE A 5 6.98 22.35 -17.25
CA PHE A 5 6.95 21.68 -15.95
C PHE A 5 8.15 20.73 -15.90
N LYS A 6 9.27 21.18 -15.36
CA LYS A 6 10.33 20.27 -14.89
C LYS A 6 9.68 19.36 -13.85
N LYS A 7 9.30 18.14 -14.23
CA LYS A 7 8.87 17.09 -13.29
C LYS A 7 9.89 17.06 -12.16
N ASN A 8 9.45 17.34 -10.94
CA ASN A 8 10.34 17.50 -9.83
C ASN A 8 10.94 16.13 -9.49
N LYS A 9 12.24 16.03 -9.21
CA LYS A 9 12.90 14.80 -8.76
C LYS A 9 12.15 14.16 -7.57
N TYR A 10 11.52 14.99 -6.74
CA TYR A 10 10.68 14.55 -5.62
C TYR A 10 9.32 13.94 -6.03
N GLU A 11 8.77 14.26 -7.21
CA GLU A 11 7.54 13.64 -7.71
C GLU A 11 7.78 12.18 -8.12
N LYS A 12 8.95 11.87 -8.71
CA LYS A 12 9.35 10.49 -8.99
C LYS A 12 9.58 9.68 -7.70
N MET A 13 10.18 10.28 -6.68
CA MET A 13 10.33 9.66 -5.34
C MET A 13 9.02 9.56 -4.56
N ALA A 14 7.97 10.25 -5.00
CA ALA A 14 6.65 10.20 -4.38
C ALA A 14 5.76 9.10 -4.98
N MET A 15 6.06 8.64 -6.20
CA MET A 15 5.30 7.58 -6.85
C MET A 15 5.70 6.21 -6.27
N PRO A 16 4.71 5.40 -5.84
CA PRO A 16 4.95 4.00 -5.51
C PRO A 16 5.54 3.25 -6.71
N GLU A 17 6.53 2.40 -6.44
CA GLU A 17 7.20 1.56 -7.45
C GLU A 17 6.41 0.28 -7.73
N ALA A 18 5.60 -0.15 -6.76
CA ALA A 18 4.63 -1.23 -6.90
C ALA A 18 3.36 -0.94 -6.10
N GLN A 19 2.27 -1.60 -6.50
CA GLN A 19 1.00 -1.55 -5.80
C GLN A 19 0.39 -2.94 -5.62
N PHE A 20 -0.33 -3.12 -4.52
CA PHE A 20 -1.17 -4.29 -4.28
C PHE A 20 -2.59 -3.83 -3.94
N ASP A 21 -3.59 -4.38 -4.62
CA ASP A 21 -4.99 -4.01 -4.43
C ASP A 21 -5.81 -5.15 -3.83
N PHE A 22 -6.12 -5.04 -2.55
CA PHE A 22 -6.99 -6.00 -1.85
C PHE A 22 -8.47 -5.84 -2.23
N HIS A 23 -8.88 -4.68 -2.72
CA HIS A 23 -10.28 -4.41 -3.03
C HIS A 23 -10.78 -5.23 -4.24
N GLU A 24 -9.88 -5.61 -5.15
CA GLU A 24 -10.23 -6.39 -6.35
C GLU A 24 -10.30 -7.90 -6.11
N LEU A 25 -9.88 -8.40 -4.93
CA LEU A 25 -9.76 -9.83 -4.63
C LEU A 25 -11.04 -10.48 -4.09
N GLY A 26 -12.07 -9.69 -3.79
CA GLY A 26 -13.34 -10.20 -3.24
C GLY A 26 -13.29 -10.45 -1.73
N ILE A 27 -14.01 -11.47 -1.25
CA ILE A 27 -14.05 -11.83 0.17
C ILE A 27 -12.80 -12.65 0.50
N LEU A 28 -11.98 -12.13 1.41
CA LEU A 28 -10.77 -12.79 1.90
C LEU A 28 -10.91 -13.16 3.38
N MET A 29 -10.24 -14.23 3.78
CA MET A 29 -10.00 -14.59 5.17
C MET A 29 -8.84 -13.77 5.76
N ASN A 30 -8.77 -13.72 7.10
CA ASN A 30 -7.73 -12.96 7.80
C ASN A 30 -6.32 -13.45 7.43
N GLU A 31 -6.16 -14.78 7.36
CA GLU A 31 -4.89 -15.44 7.07
C GLU A 31 -4.42 -15.13 5.64
N GLU A 32 -5.35 -15.04 4.69
CA GLU A 32 -5.05 -14.65 3.30
C GLU A 32 -4.57 -13.20 3.25
N ILE A 33 -5.24 -12.29 3.96
CA ILE A 33 -4.82 -10.88 4.03
C ILE A 33 -3.41 -10.75 4.62
N VAL A 34 -3.12 -11.50 5.68
CA VAL A 34 -1.78 -11.54 6.29
C VAL A 34 -0.76 -12.06 5.29
N PHE A 35 -1.02 -13.24 4.70
CA PHE A 35 -0.12 -13.88 3.76
C PHE A 35 0.21 -12.99 2.57
N GLU A 36 -0.80 -12.45 1.89
CA GLU A 36 -0.62 -11.57 0.72
C GLU A 36 0.14 -10.29 1.09
N THR A 37 -0.13 -9.71 2.26
CA THR A 37 0.61 -8.52 2.74
C THR A 37 2.08 -8.85 2.92
N GLU A 38 2.40 -9.97 3.58
CA GLU A 38 3.79 -10.39 3.78
C GLU A 38 4.51 -10.69 2.47
N GLN A 39 3.87 -11.47 1.59
CA GLN A 39 4.46 -11.84 0.30
C GLN A 39 4.76 -10.59 -0.54
N PHE A 40 3.81 -9.65 -0.61
CA PHE A 40 4.00 -8.42 -1.36
C PHE A 40 5.18 -7.61 -0.83
N ILE A 41 5.25 -7.39 0.49
CA ILE A 41 6.31 -6.57 1.11
C ILE A 41 7.68 -7.22 0.97
N LYS A 42 7.79 -8.52 1.25
CA LYS A 42 9.05 -9.27 1.12
C LYS A 42 9.56 -9.23 -0.31
N ASN A 43 8.70 -9.54 -1.29
CA ASN A 43 9.06 -9.49 -2.71
C ASN A 43 9.52 -8.08 -3.13
N CYS A 44 8.81 -7.02 -2.71
CA CYS A 44 9.21 -5.65 -3.05
C CYS A 44 10.57 -5.26 -2.44
N ALA A 45 10.80 -5.65 -1.19
CA ALA A 45 12.07 -5.40 -0.50
C ALA A 45 13.23 -6.17 -1.15
N GLU A 46 13.03 -7.44 -1.49
CA GLU A 46 14.01 -8.27 -2.21
C GLU A 46 14.37 -7.71 -3.59
N ASN A 47 13.41 -7.07 -4.27
CA ASN A 47 13.61 -6.39 -5.54
C ASN A 47 14.18 -4.96 -5.38
N GLY A 48 14.52 -4.54 -4.16
CA GLY A 48 15.16 -3.25 -3.88
C GLY A 48 14.24 -2.03 -3.99
N MET A 49 12.92 -2.23 -4.02
CA MET A 49 11.96 -1.13 -4.03
C MET A 49 12.00 -0.37 -2.70
N LYS A 50 11.78 0.94 -2.75
CA LYS A 50 11.85 1.84 -1.59
C LYS A 50 10.49 2.39 -1.20
N LYS A 51 9.53 2.41 -2.11
CA LYS A 51 8.18 2.90 -1.83
C LYS A 51 7.13 2.08 -2.55
N VAL A 52 6.13 1.60 -1.81
CA VAL A 52 5.02 0.81 -2.37
C VAL A 52 3.67 1.28 -1.85
N LEU A 53 2.60 0.85 -2.51
CA LEU A 53 1.22 1.20 -2.18
C LEU A 53 0.42 -0.07 -1.90
N ILE A 54 -0.36 -0.07 -0.82
CA ILE A 54 -1.39 -1.08 -0.59
C ILE A 54 -2.75 -0.41 -0.58
N ILE A 55 -3.65 -0.85 -1.45
CA ILE A 55 -5.04 -0.40 -1.52
C ILE A 55 -5.87 -1.38 -0.71
N THR A 56 -6.47 -0.91 0.39
CA THR A 56 -7.29 -1.74 1.31
C THR A 56 -8.78 -1.59 1.05
N GLY A 57 -9.17 -0.63 0.20
CA GLY A 57 -10.54 -0.15 0.12
C GLY A 57 -10.92 0.74 1.32
N LYS A 58 -12.06 1.42 1.24
CA LYS A 58 -12.55 2.36 2.26
C LYS A 58 -13.29 1.69 3.44
N GLY A 59 -13.53 0.38 3.37
CA GLY A 59 -14.28 -0.37 4.39
C GLY A 59 -15.78 -0.04 4.45
N LEU A 60 -16.35 0.62 3.42
CA LEU A 60 -17.75 1.06 3.41
C LEU A 60 -18.76 -0.08 3.09
N HIS A 61 -18.29 -1.26 2.67
CA HIS A 61 -19.14 -2.39 2.26
C HIS A 61 -18.75 -3.73 2.92
N SER A 62 -18.05 -3.73 4.06
CA SER A 62 -17.74 -4.99 4.77
C SER A 62 -18.95 -5.48 5.58
N GLU A 63 -20.03 -5.90 4.91
CA GLU A 63 -21.15 -6.58 5.57
C GLU A 63 -20.85 -8.05 5.87
N ASN A 64 -19.94 -8.70 5.13
CA ASN A 64 -19.72 -10.15 5.18
C ASN A 64 -18.22 -10.59 5.21
N GLY A 65 -17.29 -9.71 5.56
CA GLY A 65 -15.86 -10.03 5.59
C GLY A 65 -15.05 -9.15 6.54
N PRO A 66 -13.80 -9.53 6.87
CA PRO A 66 -12.96 -8.76 7.77
C PRO A 66 -12.61 -7.39 7.17
N VAL A 67 -12.47 -6.39 8.04
CA VAL A 67 -11.97 -5.09 7.61
C VAL A 67 -10.47 -5.25 7.31
N VAL A 68 -10.11 -5.19 6.02
CA VAL A 68 -8.75 -5.44 5.51
C VAL A 68 -7.71 -4.53 6.18
N ARG A 69 -8.03 -3.24 6.31
CA ARG A 69 -7.08 -2.21 6.74
C ARG A 69 -6.45 -2.47 8.13
N PRO A 70 -7.22 -2.75 9.21
CA PRO A 70 -6.64 -3.13 10.49
C PRO A 70 -5.68 -4.31 10.43
N ILE A 71 -5.99 -5.33 9.63
CA ILE A 71 -5.14 -6.53 9.50
C ILE A 71 -3.84 -6.18 8.80
N VAL A 72 -3.92 -5.50 7.65
CA VAL A 72 -2.74 -5.01 6.92
C VAL A 72 -1.86 -4.14 7.82
N MET A 73 -2.43 -3.18 8.55
CA MET A 73 -1.66 -2.32 9.45
C MET A 73 -0.96 -3.10 10.56
N LYS A 74 -1.63 -4.10 11.14
CA LYS A 74 -1.04 -4.97 12.15
C LYS A 74 0.11 -5.78 11.56
N THR A 75 -0.07 -6.40 10.40
CA THR A 75 0.97 -7.18 9.71
C THR A 75 2.17 -6.30 9.35
N LEU A 76 1.95 -5.11 8.77
CA LEU A 76 3.03 -4.20 8.44
C LEU A 76 3.87 -3.79 9.66
N SER A 77 3.25 -3.66 10.84
CA SER A 77 3.96 -3.31 12.08
C SER A 77 4.89 -4.41 12.59
N THR A 78 4.76 -5.64 12.09
CA THR A 78 5.60 -6.78 12.48
C THR A 78 6.73 -7.07 11.48
N LEU A 79 6.74 -6.41 10.32
CA LEU A 79 7.73 -6.66 9.25
C LEU A 79 8.96 -5.76 9.41
N THR A 80 10.14 -6.34 9.33
CA THR A 80 11.41 -5.62 9.49
C THR A 80 11.82 -4.85 8.24
N GLU A 81 11.26 -5.20 7.09
CA GLU A 81 11.45 -4.52 5.80
C GLU A 81 10.75 -3.16 5.77
N VAL A 82 9.75 -2.95 6.63
CA VAL A 82 8.93 -1.75 6.68
C VAL A 82 9.62 -0.67 7.52
N LYS A 83 9.89 0.47 6.88
CA LYS A 83 10.46 1.64 7.54
C LYS A 83 9.40 2.60 8.05
N SER A 84 8.35 2.84 7.25
CA SER A 84 7.28 3.78 7.60
C SER A 84 5.99 3.43 6.88
N VAL A 85 4.85 3.77 7.50
CA VAL A 85 3.52 3.58 6.92
C VAL A 85 2.71 4.87 7.10
N ALA A 86 2.10 5.35 6.02
CA ALA A 86 1.25 6.54 6.02
C ALA A 86 -0.02 6.31 5.20
N ALA A 87 -1.08 7.09 5.47
CA ALA A 87 -2.23 7.14 4.57
C ALA A 87 -1.80 7.72 3.21
N ALA A 88 -2.35 7.16 2.13
CA ALA A 88 -2.12 7.71 0.80
C ALA A 88 -2.77 9.11 0.66
N LYS A 89 -2.23 9.91 -0.26
CA LYS A 89 -2.88 11.17 -0.67
C LYS A 89 -4.21 10.86 -1.38
N ILE A 90 -5.12 11.84 -1.43
CA ILE A 90 -6.47 11.69 -2.01
C ILE A 90 -6.42 11.20 -3.47
N ASP A 91 -5.46 11.71 -4.26
CA ASP A 91 -5.21 11.33 -5.65
C ASP A 91 -4.63 9.91 -5.82
N MET A 92 -4.24 9.25 -4.73
CA MET A 92 -3.71 7.88 -4.68
C MET A 92 -4.57 6.94 -3.80
N GLY A 93 -5.87 7.22 -3.67
CA GLY A 93 -6.81 6.37 -2.93
C GLY A 93 -7.14 6.86 -1.51
N GLY A 94 -6.45 7.87 -1.00
CA GLY A 94 -6.76 8.55 0.26
C GLY A 94 -6.80 7.59 1.46
N SER A 95 -7.89 7.65 2.23
CA SER A 95 -8.12 6.77 3.39
C SER A 95 -8.27 5.28 3.03
N GLY A 96 -8.49 4.96 1.75
CA GLY A 96 -8.58 3.59 1.26
C GLY A 96 -7.25 2.96 0.87
N ALA A 97 -6.13 3.67 1.06
CA ALA A 97 -4.81 3.17 0.71
C ALA A 97 -3.74 3.57 1.74
N LEU A 98 -2.63 2.85 1.69
CA LEU A 98 -1.45 3.00 2.54
C LEU A 98 -0.21 3.12 1.65
N VAL A 99 0.60 4.13 1.92
CA VAL A 99 1.95 4.26 1.34
C VAL A 99 2.93 3.70 2.36
N ILE A 100 3.81 2.83 1.89
CA ILE A 100 4.80 2.13 2.71
C ILE A 100 6.19 2.49 2.19
N ASP A 101 7.04 3.01 3.06
CA ASP A 101 8.47 3.14 2.80
C ASP A 101 9.18 1.87 3.27
N LEU A 102 10.06 1.32 2.44
CA LEU A 102 10.89 0.14 2.73
C LEU A 102 12.34 0.55 2.98
N TYR A 103 13.11 -0.29 3.68
CA TYR A 103 14.55 -0.08 3.92
C TYR A 103 15.40 -0.20 2.66
#